data_AF-A0A932R2F9-F1
#
_entry.id   AF-A0A932R2F9-F1
#
_cell.length_a   1.000
_cell.length_b   1.000
_cell.length_c   1.000
_cell.angle_alpha   90.00
_cell.angle_beta   90.00
_cell.angle_gamma   90.00
#
_symmetry.space_group_name_H-M   'P 1'
#
loop_
_entity.id
_entity.type
_entity.pdbx_description
1 polymer ?
#
loop_
_entity_poly.entity_id
_entity_poly.type
_entity_poly.pdbx_seq_one_letter_code
_entity_poly.pdbx_strand_id
1 'polypeptide(L)'
;MTKKFIHNLDNITFAKVAINIIMLSVLSSPFILLAAGRSLDNPITPIDSVDGLINALLNIVISFGTPLAALVLVYTGYTFVTAMGNEKKLDAAKNMLWWTVIGTALVVGAHAIWTVLQSTVTAVTKS
;
A
#
# COMPACT_ATOMS: atom_id res chain seq x y z
N MET A 1 -23.85 56.91 44.36
CA MET A 1 -23.11 55.69 44.76
C MET A 1 -23.23 54.54 43.76
N THR A 2 -24.22 54.53 42.85
CA THR A 2 -24.53 53.42 41.93
C THR A 2 -23.65 53.32 40.67
N LYS A 3 -23.09 54.43 40.14
CA LYS A 3 -22.24 54.40 38.93
C LYS A 3 -20.95 53.58 39.10
N LYS A 4 -20.37 53.54 40.30
CA LYS A 4 -19.14 52.79 40.60
C LYS A 4 -19.38 51.27 40.59
N PHE A 5 -20.58 50.82 40.93
CA PHE A 5 -20.96 49.41 40.88
C PHE A 5 -21.23 48.95 39.44
N ILE A 6 -21.91 49.77 38.63
CA ILE A 6 -22.22 49.46 37.22
C ILE A 6 -20.93 49.38 36.40
N HIS A 7 -20.02 50.34 36.56
CA HIS A 7 -18.73 50.35 35.85
C HIS A 7 -17.83 49.14 36.20
N ASN A 8 -17.95 48.59 37.41
CA ASN A 8 -17.23 47.37 37.80
C ASN A 8 -17.90 46.11 37.25
N LEU A 9 -19.24 46.12 37.13
CA LEU A 9 -20.03 45.04 36.56
C LEU A 9 -19.79 44.89 35.05
N ASP A 10 -19.66 46.01 34.33
CA ASP A 10 -19.31 46.03 32.92
C ASP A 10 -17.93 45.39 32.70
N ASN A 11 -16.93 45.79 33.49
CA ASN A 11 -15.56 45.23 33.41
C ASN A 11 -15.54 43.71 33.69
N ILE A 12 -16.34 43.23 34.63
CA ILE A 12 -16.48 41.79 34.93
C ILE A 12 -17.19 41.04 33.79
N THR A 13 -18.18 41.66 33.14
CA THR A 13 -18.91 41.06 32.02
C THR A 13 -18.04 41.00 30.77
N PHE A 14 -17.30 42.06 30.46
CA PHE A 14 -16.29 42.06 29.39
C PHE A 14 -15.16 41.07 29.67
N ALA A 15 -14.67 40.97 30.91
CA ALA A 15 -13.67 39.98 31.29
C ALA A 15 -14.18 38.55 31.10
N LYS A 16 -15.42 38.25 31.47
CA LYS A 16 -16.04 36.93 31.26
C LYS A 16 -16.22 36.59 29.79
N VAL A 17 -16.63 37.56 28.96
CA VAL A 17 -16.76 37.40 27.50
C VAL A 17 -15.40 37.15 26.87
N ALA A 18 -14.36 37.91 27.26
CA ALA A 18 -13.00 37.71 26.79
C ALA A 18 -12.46 36.32 27.18
N ILE A 19 -12.67 35.90 28.44
CA ILE A 19 -12.28 34.57 28.93
C ILE A 19 -13.00 33.46 28.14
N ASN A 20 -14.29 33.62 27.83
CA ASN A 20 -15.04 32.62 27.07
C ASN A 20 -14.58 32.52 25.61
N ILE A 21 -14.24 33.66 24.96
CA ILE A 21 -13.68 33.68 23.61
C ILE A 21 -12.29 33.01 23.58
N ILE A 22 -11.44 33.29 24.58
CA ILE A 22 -10.13 32.65 24.73
C ILE A 22 -10.28 31.14 24.99
N MET A 23 -11.25 30.73 25.81
CA MET A 23 -11.54 29.31 26.02
C MET A 23 -12.03 28.63 24.73
N LEU A 24 -12.86 29.30 23.93
CA LEU A 24 -13.32 28.78 22.63
C LEU A 24 -12.18 28.62 21.60
N SER A 25 -11.21 29.53 21.57
CA SER A 25 -10.06 29.43 20.67
C SER A 25 -9.07 28.34 21.10
N VAL A 26 -8.88 28.13 22.41
CA VAL A 26 -8.06 27.02 22.94
C VAL A 26 -8.73 25.67 22.69
N LEU A 27 -10.06 25.57 22.80
CA LEU A 27 -10.80 24.32 22.54
C LEU A 27 -10.82 23.92 21.05
N SER A 28 -10.68 24.88 20.14
CA SER A 28 -10.62 24.65 18.68
C SER A 28 -9.20 24.43 18.15
N SER A 29 -8.16 24.69 18.95
CA SER A 29 -6.76 24.40 18.63
C SER A 29 -6.48 22.93 18.22
N PRO A 30 -7.05 21.88 18.86
CA PRO A 30 -6.88 20.51 18.38
C PRO A 30 -7.65 20.22 17.06
N PHE A 31 -8.68 21.00 16.75
CA PHE A 31 -9.42 20.89 15.47
C PHE A 31 -8.64 21.50 14.30
N ILE A 32 -7.93 22.61 14.51
CA ILE A 32 -7.11 23.24 13.46
C ILE A 32 -5.93 22.34 13.07
N LEU A 33 -5.33 21.63 14.04
CA LEU A 33 -4.23 20.69 13.79
C LEU A 33 -4.67 19.42 13.03
N LEU A 34 -5.97 19.11 13.02
CA LEU A 34 -6.54 17.99 12.28
C LEU A 34 -6.99 18.39 10.86
N ALA A 35 -7.30 19.67 10.64
CA ALA A 35 -7.69 20.23 9.34
C ALA A 35 -6.51 20.69 8.47
N ALA A 36 -5.32 20.85 9.06
CA ALA A 36 -4.07 20.94 8.29
C ALA A 36 -3.93 19.61 7.53
N GLY A 37 -4.21 19.65 6.22
CA GLY A 37 -4.31 18.49 5.35
C GLY A 37 -3.23 17.47 5.68
N ARG A 38 -3.64 16.40 6.37
CA ARG A 38 -2.81 15.22 6.53
C ARG A 38 -2.70 14.69 5.11
N SER A 39 -1.53 14.88 4.51
CA SER A 39 -1.13 14.03 3.40
C SER A 39 -1.38 12.61 3.90
N LEU A 40 -2.13 11.82 3.13
CA LEU A 40 -2.32 10.42 3.44
C LEU A 40 -0.93 9.79 3.31
N ASP A 41 -0.17 9.81 4.41
CA ASP A 41 1.06 9.05 4.52
C ASP A 41 0.63 7.62 4.34
N ASN A 42 0.98 7.08 3.17
CA ASN A 42 0.72 5.71 2.84
C ASN A 42 1.34 4.87 3.97
N PRO A 43 0.57 4.06 4.72
CA PRO A 43 1.07 3.26 5.83
C PRO A 43 2.06 2.16 5.38
N ILE A 44 2.36 2.13 4.07
CA ILE A 44 3.42 1.36 3.43
C ILE A 44 4.45 2.34 2.85
N THR A 45 5.17 3.05 3.72
CA THR A 45 6.36 3.82 3.35
C THR A 45 7.42 2.84 2.84
N PRO A 46 7.90 2.94 1.57
CA PRO A 46 8.12 4.15 0.76
C PRO A 46 7.37 4.11 -0.60
N ILE A 47 6.10 3.72 -0.59
CA ILE A 47 5.34 3.53 -1.83
C ILE A 47 4.43 4.74 -2.07
N ASP A 48 4.98 5.80 -2.67
CA ASP A 48 4.26 7.06 -2.87
C ASP A 48 3.57 7.16 -4.24
N SER A 49 3.53 6.04 -4.99
CA SER A 49 2.95 5.97 -6.35
C SER A 49 2.47 4.56 -6.66
N VAL A 50 1.52 4.43 -7.58
CA VAL A 50 1.07 3.14 -8.15
C VAL A 50 2.27 2.28 -8.57
N ASP A 51 3.32 2.93 -9.06
CA ASP A 51 4.58 2.30 -9.45
C ASP A 51 5.34 1.65 -8.31
N GLY A 52 5.41 2.30 -7.15
CA GLY A 52 6.05 1.70 -5.98
C GLY A 52 5.24 0.51 -5.46
N LEU A 53 3.91 0.52 -5.63
CA LEU A 53 3.02 -0.54 -5.13
C LEU A 53 3.21 -1.79 -5.97
N ILE A 54 3.21 -1.62 -7.28
CA ILE A 54 3.44 -2.73 -8.20
C ILE A 54 4.87 -3.25 -8.06
N ASN A 55 5.88 -2.39 -7.89
CA ASN A 55 7.25 -2.81 -7.61
C ASN A 55 7.37 -3.59 -6.29
N ALA A 56 6.72 -3.15 -5.21
CA ALA A 56 6.76 -3.85 -3.93
C ALA A 56 6.07 -5.21 -4.02
N LEU A 57 4.91 -5.31 -4.67
CA LEU A 57 4.23 -6.58 -4.93
C LEU A 57 5.08 -7.51 -5.79
N LEU A 58 5.68 -7.00 -6.88
CA LEU A 58 6.56 -7.78 -7.74
C LEU A 58 7.78 -8.29 -6.96
N ASN A 59 8.37 -7.47 -6.09
CA ASN A 59 9.52 -7.88 -5.29
C ASN A 59 9.15 -9.00 -4.30
N ILE A 60 7.98 -8.91 -3.66
CA ILE A 60 7.46 -9.98 -2.79
C ILE A 60 7.22 -11.25 -3.61
N VAL A 61 6.53 -11.13 -4.75
CA VAL A 61 6.22 -12.28 -5.62
C VAL A 61 7.49 -12.92 -6.18
N ILE A 62 8.52 -12.15 -6.53
CA ILE A 62 9.78 -12.72 -7.03
C ILE A 62 10.57 -13.35 -5.88
N SER A 63 10.72 -12.66 -4.75
CA SER A 63 11.48 -13.17 -3.60
C SER A 63 10.93 -14.49 -3.05
N PHE A 64 9.61 -14.68 -3.04
CA PHE A 64 8.98 -15.93 -2.62
C PHE A 64 8.67 -16.88 -3.78
N GLY A 65 8.34 -16.34 -4.96
CA GLY A 65 7.95 -17.11 -6.13
C GLY A 65 9.11 -17.81 -6.81
N THR A 66 10.32 -17.26 -6.82
CA THR A 66 11.50 -17.94 -7.38
C THR A 66 11.82 -19.27 -6.66
N PRO A 67 11.99 -19.31 -5.32
CA PRO A 67 12.24 -20.59 -4.64
C PRO A 67 11.04 -21.54 -4.72
N LEU A 68 9.80 -21.02 -4.70
CA LEU A 68 8.60 -21.83 -4.84
C LEU A 68 8.49 -22.47 -6.23
N ALA A 69 8.73 -21.70 -7.29
CA ALA A 69 8.71 -22.21 -8.67
C ALA A 69 9.77 -23.30 -8.87
N ALA A 70 10.97 -23.12 -8.31
CA ALA A 70 12.01 -24.15 -8.34
C ALA A 70 11.57 -25.44 -7.61
N LEU A 71 10.94 -25.32 -6.45
CA LEU A 71 10.39 -26.48 -5.71
C LEU A 71 9.32 -27.23 -6.51
N VAL A 72 8.38 -26.50 -7.10
CA VAL A 72 7.29 -27.09 -7.91
C VAL A 72 7.86 -27.77 -9.16
N LEU A 73 8.89 -27.18 -9.78
CA LEU A 73 9.56 -27.77 -10.94
C LEU A 73 10.27 -29.08 -10.57
N VAL A 74 11.00 -29.11 -9.45
CA VAL A 74 11.64 -30.34 -8.94
C VAL A 74 10.60 -31.41 -8.59
N TYR A 75 9.51 -31.03 -7.91
CA TYR A 75 8.42 -31.95 -7.57
C TYR A 75 7.74 -32.55 -8.80
N THR A 76 7.52 -31.73 -9.83
CA THR A 76 6.97 -32.17 -11.11
C THR A 76 7.92 -33.15 -11.80
N GLY A 77 9.21 -32.85 -11.83
CA GLY A 77 10.24 -33.75 -12.37
C GLY A 77 10.31 -35.08 -11.63
N TYR A 78 10.27 -35.06 -10.30
CA TYR A 78 10.21 -36.27 -9.48
C TYR A 78 8.97 -37.12 -9.77
N THR A 79 7.82 -36.49 -9.92
CA THR A 79 6.56 -37.19 -10.27
C THR A 79 6.64 -37.81 -11.67
N PHE A 80 7.32 -37.14 -12.61
CA PHE A 80 7.56 -37.67 -13.96
C PHE A 80 8.45 -38.92 -13.94
N VAL A 81 9.50 -38.92 -13.12
CA VAL A 81 10.40 -40.08 -12.96
C VAL A 81 9.73 -41.23 -12.22
N THR A 82 8.89 -40.95 -11.21
CA THR A 82 8.21 -42.00 -10.43
C THR A 82 6.95 -42.57 -11.10
N ALA A 83 6.47 -41.95 -12.17
CA ALA A 83 5.31 -42.41 -12.94
C ALA A 83 5.59 -43.65 -13.82
N MET A 84 6.83 -44.15 -13.87
CA MET A 84 7.27 -45.29 -14.68
C MET A 84 6.22 -46.43 -14.71
N GLY A 85 5.58 -46.61 -15.87
CA GLY A 85 4.65 -47.71 -16.14
C GLY A 85 3.18 -47.48 -15.76
N ASN A 86 2.81 -46.34 -15.17
CA ASN A 86 1.41 -46.02 -14.86
C ASN A 86 0.92 -44.81 -15.67
N GLU A 87 0.11 -45.06 -16.69
CA GLU A 87 -0.43 -44.04 -17.61
C GLU A 87 -1.13 -42.89 -16.87
N LYS A 88 -1.91 -43.19 -15.82
CA LYS A 88 -2.59 -42.15 -15.02
C LYS A 88 -1.60 -41.21 -14.34
N LYS A 89 -0.50 -41.74 -13.80
CA LYS A 89 0.53 -40.91 -13.14
C LYS A 89 1.33 -40.10 -14.16
N LEU A 90 1.57 -40.66 -15.34
CA LEU A 90 2.27 -39.97 -16.42
C LEU A 90 1.44 -38.79 -16.94
N ASP A 91 0.14 -38.97 -17.14
CA ASP A 91 -0.73 -37.89 -17.58
C ASP A 91 -0.93 -36.82 -16.50
N ALA A 92 -0.99 -37.22 -15.23
CA ALA A 92 -0.96 -36.26 -14.12
C ALA A 92 0.35 -35.44 -14.10
N ALA A 93 1.50 -36.07 -14.30
CA ALA A 93 2.80 -35.40 -14.34
C ALA A 93 2.90 -34.42 -15.53
N LYS A 94 2.38 -34.79 -16.71
CA LYS A 94 2.30 -33.88 -17.87
C LYS A 94 1.42 -32.66 -17.58
N ASN A 95 0.27 -32.87 -16.96
CA ASN A 95 -0.61 -31.77 -16.59
C ASN A 95 0.08 -30.83 -15.58
N MET A 96 0.74 -31.39 -14.56
CA MET A 96 1.54 -30.60 -13.60
C MET A 96 2.65 -29.81 -14.28
N LEU A 97 3.32 -30.38 -15.29
CA LEU A 97 4.33 -29.69 -16.07
C LEU A 97 3.75 -28.49 -16.82
N TRP A 98 2.60 -28.65 -17.49
CA TRP A 98 1.92 -27.54 -18.17
C TRP A 98 1.55 -26.42 -17.21
N TRP A 99 0.97 -26.75 -16.05
CA TRP A 99 0.66 -25.77 -15.01
C TRP A 99 1.91 -25.07 -14.47
N THR A 100 3.02 -25.79 -14.30
CA THR A 100 4.30 -25.23 -13.86
C THR A 100 4.89 -24.25 -14.89
N VAL A 101 4.84 -24.62 -16.18
CA VAL A 101 5.30 -23.78 -17.29
C VAL A 101 4.45 -22.52 -17.37
N ILE A 102 3.12 -22.64 -17.31
CA ILE A 102 2.20 -21.51 -17.37
C ILE A 102 2.41 -20.58 -16.17
N GLY A 103 2.53 -21.12 -14.95
CA GLY A 103 2.78 -20.32 -13.75
C GLY A 103 4.09 -19.55 -13.81
N THR A 104 5.16 -20.21 -14.29
CA THR A 104 6.47 -19.56 -14.46
C THR A 104 6.42 -18.50 -15.55
N ALA A 105 5.80 -18.80 -16.68
CA ALA A 105 5.63 -17.87 -17.79
C ALA A 105 4.78 -16.65 -17.40
N LEU A 106 3.77 -16.83 -16.55
CA LEU A 106 2.92 -15.75 -16.04
C LEU A 106 3.72 -14.76 -15.20
N VAL A 107 4.57 -15.24 -14.29
CA VAL A 107 5.42 -14.38 -13.44
C VAL A 107 6.41 -13.58 -14.29
N VAL A 108 7.09 -14.24 -15.23
CA VAL A 108 8.04 -13.59 -16.15
C VAL A 108 7.32 -12.60 -17.08
N GLY A 109 6.15 -12.98 -17.60
CA GLY A 109 5.33 -12.15 -18.47
C GLY A 109 4.81 -10.89 -17.79
N ALA A 110 4.35 -11.01 -16.54
CA ALA A 110 3.92 -9.86 -15.73
C ALA A 110 5.07 -8.86 -15.52
N HIS A 111 6.28 -9.35 -15.22
CA HIS A 111 7.46 -8.50 -15.06
C HIS A 111 7.89 -7.81 -16.37
N ALA A 112 7.77 -8.51 -17.50
CA ALA A 112 8.07 -7.95 -18.81
C ALA A 112 7.12 -6.80 -19.16
N ILE A 113 5.80 -6.98 -18.96
CA ILE A 113 4.80 -5.93 -19.20
C ILE A 113 5.06 -4.73 -18.29
N TRP A 114 5.33 -4.98 -17.01
CA TRP A 114 5.65 -3.94 -16.03
C TRP A 114 6.82 -3.05 -16.48
N THR A 115 7.91 -3.67 -16.92
CA THR A 115 9.11 -2.96 -17.37
C THR A 115 8.82 -2.04 -18.56
N VAL A 116 8.00 -2.51 -19.51
CA VAL A 116 7.59 -1.71 -20.67
C VAL A 116 6.72 -0.52 -20.24
N LEU A 117 5.79 -0.70 -19.31
CA LEU A 117 4.99 0.40 -18.77
C LEU A 117 5.86 1.46 -18.10
N GLN A 118 6.80 1.07 -17.24
CA GLN A 118 7.72 2.00 -16.59
C GLN A 118 8.59 2.77 -17.58
N SER A 119 9.07 2.09 -18.62
CA SER A 119 9.85 2.74 -19.68
C SER A 119 9.04 3.80 -20.43
N THR A 120 7.75 3.54 -20.64
CA THR A 120 6.83 4.47 -21.32
C THR A 120 6.49 5.67 -20.44
N VAL A 121 6.17 5.44 -19.16
CA VAL A 121 5.90 6.52 -18.19
C VAL A 121 7.12 7.43 -18.05
N THR A 122 8.30 6.84 -17.88
CA THR A 122 9.56 7.61 -17.75
C THR A 122 9.88 8.38 -19.04
N ALA A 123 9.60 7.81 -20.21
CA ALA A 123 9.82 8.47 -21.49
C ALA A 123 8.92 9.70 -21.68
N VAL A 124 7.66 9.65 -21.22
CA VAL A 124 6.70 10.76 -21.32
C VAL A 124 6.93 11.81 -20.23
N THR A 125 7.37 11.44 -19.04
CA THR A 125 7.66 12.39 -17.95
C THR A 125 8.97 13.17 -18.15
N LYS A 126 9.91 12.63 -18.94
CA LYS A 126 11.22 13.26 -19.18
C LYS A 126 11.27 14.14 -20.45
N SER A 127 10.15 14.31 -21.16
CA SER A 127 9.98 15.24 -22.30
C SER A 127 9.21 16.49 -21.88
#